data_AF-A0A925G939-F1
#
_entry.id   AF-A0A925G939-F1
#
_cell.length_a   1.000
_cell.length_b   1.000
_cell.length_c   1.000
_cell.angle_alpha   90.00
_cell.angle_beta   90.00
_cell.angle_gamma   90.00
#
_symmetry.space_group_name_H-M   'P 1'
#
loop_
_entity.id
_entity.type
_entity.pdbx_description
1 polymer ?
#
loop_
_entity_poly.entity_id
_entity_poly.type
_entity_poly.pdbx_seq_one_letter_code
_entity_poly.pdbx_strand_id
1 'polypeptide(L)'
;MELIKKSENNTYSFLKGSGETSHLIRSYNWAATPLGVPDQWPQSLRTTLGIMLRSAFPMFLWWGDDLLCFYNDAYRPSLGMDGKHSAIGLRAKDVWMEKLE
;
A
#
# COMPACT_ATOMS: atom_id res chain seq x y z
N MET A 1 27.52 -15.66 -10.92
CA MET A 1 27.20 -14.29 -10.48
C MET A 1 26.04 -13.80 -11.32
N GLU A 2 24.82 -14.22 -10.97
CA GLU A 2 23.62 -13.77 -11.67
C GLU A 2 23.39 -12.31 -11.38
N LEU A 3 23.44 -11.52 -12.45
CA LEU A 3 23.07 -10.12 -12.48
C LEU A 3 21.60 -10.03 -12.05
N ILE A 4 21.36 -9.46 -10.87
CA ILE A 4 20.04 -9.01 -10.45
C ILE A 4 19.54 -8.11 -11.57
N LYS A 5 18.59 -8.61 -12.37
CA LYS A 5 17.83 -7.78 -13.31
C LYS A 5 17.13 -6.72 -12.46
N LYS A 6 17.71 -5.53 -12.43
CA LYS A 6 17.08 -4.31 -11.97
C LYS A 6 15.82 -4.17 -12.83
N SER A 7 14.68 -4.58 -12.28
CA SER A 7 13.38 -4.55 -12.93
C SER A 7 13.19 -3.19 -13.59
N GLU A 8 13.18 -3.18 -14.92
CA GLU A 8 12.98 -1.99 -15.72
C GLU A 8 11.64 -1.34 -15.38
N ASN A 9 11.62 -0.01 -15.44
CA ASN A 9 10.54 0.88 -15.07
C ASN A 9 9.18 0.50 -15.73
N ASN A 10 8.40 -0.36 -15.08
CA ASN A 10 6.97 -0.50 -15.40
C ASN A 10 6.16 0.18 -14.31
N THR A 11 6.16 1.51 -14.32
CA THR A 11 5.54 2.34 -13.29
C THR A 11 4.02 2.24 -13.42
N TYR A 12 3.42 1.25 -12.76
CA TYR A 12 1.98 1.00 -12.71
C TYR A 12 1.20 2.32 -12.64
N SER A 13 0.47 2.65 -13.71
CA SER A 13 -0.18 3.96 -13.86
C SER A 13 -1.18 4.26 -12.73
N PHE A 14 -1.82 3.22 -12.21
CA PHE A 14 -2.74 3.32 -11.08
C PHE A 14 -2.05 3.60 -9.74
N LEU A 15 -0.73 3.37 -9.63
CA LEU A 15 0.09 3.75 -8.48
C LEU A 15 0.80 5.09 -8.69
N LYS A 16 0.50 5.82 -9.77
CA LYS A 16 1.04 7.17 -9.97
C LYS A 16 0.36 8.14 -9.00
N GLY A 17 1.12 8.50 -7.97
CA GLY A 17 0.92 9.65 -7.09
C GLY A 17 2.29 10.21 -6.70
N SER A 18 2.33 11.51 -6.42
CA SER A 18 3.54 12.27 -6.10
C SER A 18 3.92 12.22 -4.62
N GLY A 19 3.03 11.75 -3.75
CA GLY A 19 3.27 11.67 -2.32
C GLY A 19 4.07 10.44 -1.88
N GLU A 20 4.55 10.49 -0.65
CA GLU A 20 5.40 9.46 -0.04
C GLU A 20 4.68 8.10 0.03
N THR A 21 3.37 8.09 0.27
CA THR A 21 2.60 6.84 0.36
C THR A 21 2.56 6.11 -0.97
N SER A 22 2.50 6.85 -2.09
CA SER A 22 2.61 6.27 -3.42
C SER A 22 4.00 5.67 -3.66
N HIS A 23 5.06 6.28 -3.11
CA HIS A 23 6.40 5.71 -3.14
C HIS A 23 6.49 4.44 -2.29
N LEU A 24 5.97 4.45 -1.06
CA LEU A 24 5.94 3.28 -0.17
C LEU A 24 5.25 2.09 -0.83
N ILE A 25 4.06 2.30 -1.42
CA ILE A 25 3.33 1.23 -2.12
C ILE A 25 4.16 0.69 -3.29
N ARG A 26 4.85 1.52 -4.07
CA ARG A 26 5.67 1.03 -5.20
C ARG A 26 6.94 0.30 -4.76
N SER A 27 7.51 0.68 -3.63
CA SER A 27 8.75 0.09 -3.08
C SER A 27 8.50 -1.16 -2.23
N TYR A 28 7.24 -1.44 -1.87
CA TYR A 28 6.89 -2.58 -1.03
C TYR A 28 7.02 -3.91 -1.79
N ASN A 29 7.56 -4.95 -1.13
CA ASN A 29 7.71 -6.28 -1.71
C ASN A 29 6.38 -7.04 -1.73
N TRP A 30 5.51 -6.70 -2.68
CA TRP A 30 4.19 -7.32 -2.79
C TRP A 30 4.21 -8.81 -3.13
N ALA A 31 5.27 -9.28 -3.79
CA ALA A 31 5.46 -10.70 -4.09
C ALA A 31 5.55 -11.57 -2.81
N ALA A 32 5.92 -10.97 -1.67
CA ALA A 32 5.94 -11.64 -0.38
C ALA A 32 4.61 -11.58 0.39
N THR A 33 3.55 -10.99 -0.19
CA THR A 33 2.21 -10.96 0.40
C THR A 33 1.24 -11.83 -0.39
N PRO A 34 0.12 -12.27 0.21
CA PRO A 34 -0.91 -13.02 -0.51
C PRO A 34 -1.61 -12.26 -1.63
N LEU A 35 -1.46 -10.93 -1.69
CA LEU A 35 -1.97 -10.12 -2.79
C LEU A 35 -1.14 -10.27 -4.08
N GLY A 36 0.11 -10.70 -3.98
CA GLY A 36 1.00 -10.91 -5.11
C GLY A 36 1.44 -9.62 -5.80
N VAL A 37 2.16 -9.74 -6.92
CA VAL A 37 2.69 -8.60 -7.68
C VAL A 37 1.57 -7.74 -8.28
N PRO A 38 1.76 -6.42 -8.45
CA PRO A 38 0.69 -5.54 -8.95
C PRO A 38 0.14 -5.88 -10.34
N ASP A 39 0.88 -6.62 -11.17
CA ASP A 39 0.41 -7.17 -12.44
C ASP A 39 -0.77 -8.15 -12.30
N GLN A 40 -0.94 -8.75 -11.12
CA GLN A 40 -1.99 -9.74 -10.84
C GLN A 40 -3.13 -9.17 -10.01
N TRP A 41 -3.04 -7.91 -9.57
CA TRP A 41 -4.08 -7.34 -8.72
C TRP A 41 -5.42 -7.23 -9.45
N PRO A 42 -6.55 -7.48 -8.77
CA PRO A 42 -7.87 -7.28 -9.35
C PRO A 42 -8.05 -5.85 -9.88
N GLN A 43 -8.77 -5.69 -11.00
CA GLN A 43 -9.03 -4.37 -11.59
C GLN A 43 -9.72 -3.41 -10.59
N SER A 44 -10.60 -3.93 -9.74
CA SER A 44 -11.26 -3.17 -8.68
C SER A 44 -10.25 -2.53 -7.71
N LEU A 45 -9.24 -3.29 -7.26
CA LEU A 45 -8.18 -2.74 -6.41
C LEU A 45 -7.39 -1.65 -7.13
N ARG A 46 -6.98 -1.90 -8.38
CA ARG A 46 -6.22 -0.92 -9.18
C ARG A 46 -6.98 0.39 -9.32
N THR A 47 -8.27 0.32 -9.63
CA THR A 47 -9.14 1.50 -9.73
C THR A 47 -9.24 2.23 -8.39
N THR A 48 -9.52 1.51 -7.29
CA THR A 48 -9.64 2.10 -5.95
C THR A 48 -8.35 2.78 -5.51
N LEU A 49 -7.19 2.15 -5.69
CA LEU A 49 -5.91 2.74 -5.35
C LEU A 49 -5.59 3.96 -6.22
N GLY A 50 -5.95 3.92 -7.50
CA GLY A 50 -5.83 5.09 -8.37
C GLY A 50 -6.62 6.29 -7.84
N ILE A 51 -7.86 6.07 -7.40
CA ILE A 51 -8.69 7.13 -6.81
C ILE A 51 -8.08 7.60 -5.49
N MET A 52 -7.76 6.67 -4.58
CA MET A 52 -7.20 6.95 -3.27
C MET A 52 -5.93 7.80 -3.34
N LEU A 53 -4.96 7.41 -4.17
CA LEU A 53 -3.65 8.07 -4.25
C LEU A 53 -3.69 9.45 -4.92
N ARG A 54 -4.78 9.78 -5.62
CA ARG A 54 -5.00 11.11 -6.24
C ARG A 54 -5.95 11.99 -5.44
N SER A 55 -6.59 11.45 -4.40
CA SER A 55 -7.53 12.20 -3.57
C SER A 55 -6.81 13.13 -2.61
N ALA A 56 -7.31 14.36 -2.47
CA ALA A 56 -6.90 15.29 -1.41
C ALA A 56 -7.59 14.98 -0.07
N PHE A 57 -8.64 14.13 -0.07
CA PHE A 57 -9.32 13.72 1.15
C PHE A 57 -8.59 12.53 1.79
N PRO A 58 -8.53 12.46 3.14
CA PRO A 58 -8.01 11.30 3.86
C PRO A 58 -8.74 10.02 3.47
N MET A 59 -8.00 9.01 2.99
CA MET A 59 -8.57 7.72 2.60
C MET A 59 -7.72 6.56 3.11
N PHE A 60 -8.39 5.51 3.60
CA PHE A 60 -7.82 4.26 4.08
C PHE A 60 -8.62 3.08 3.52
N LEU A 61 -7.95 1.95 3.29
CA LEU A 61 -8.54 0.71 2.77
C LEU A 61 -7.87 -0.51 3.43
N TRP A 62 -8.70 -1.44 3.88
CA TRP A 62 -8.30 -2.84 4.06
C TRP A 62 -8.71 -3.65 2.84
N TRP A 63 -7.78 -4.47 2.35
CA TRP A 63 -8.02 -5.27 1.15
C TRP A 63 -7.77 -6.76 1.35
N GLY A 64 -8.69 -7.58 0.82
CA GLY A 64 -8.60 -9.03 0.81
C GLY A 64 -8.79 -9.67 2.19
N ASP A 65 -8.68 -11.00 2.23
CA ASP A 65 -8.92 -11.81 3.43
C ASP A 65 -7.94 -11.49 4.58
N ASP A 66 -6.73 -11.07 4.22
CA ASP A 66 -5.68 -10.68 5.16
C ASP A 66 -5.76 -9.21 5.61
N LEU A 67 -6.73 -8.46 5.10
CA LEU A 67 -6.97 -7.05 5.41
C LEU A 67 -5.68 -6.21 5.28
N LEU A 68 -5.00 -6.34 4.14
CA LEU A 68 -3.77 -5.57 3.90
C LEU A 68 -4.09 -4.08 3.89
N CYS A 69 -3.28 -3.29 4.58
CA CYS A 69 -3.55 -1.87 4.76
C CYS A 69 -3.03 -1.03 3.59
N PHE A 70 -3.86 -0.11 3.12
CA PHE A 70 -3.54 0.94 2.17
C PHE A 70 -4.10 2.27 2.67
N TYR A 71 -3.41 3.37 2.38
CA TYR A 71 -3.92 4.71 2.62
C TYR A 71 -3.25 5.71 1.68
N ASN A 72 -3.67 6.97 1.73
CA ASN A 72 -3.02 8.07 1.02
C ASN A 72 -2.32 9.05 1.97
N ASP A 73 -1.53 9.96 1.41
CA ASP A 73 -0.77 10.92 2.19
C ASP A 73 -1.67 11.83 3.06
N ALA A 74 -2.87 12.15 2.60
CA ALA A 74 -3.85 12.92 3.37
C ALA A 74 -4.34 12.19 4.63
N TYR A 75 -4.27 10.86 4.67
CA TYR A 75 -4.65 10.06 5.84
C TYR A 75 -3.56 9.97 6.90
N ARG A 76 -2.30 10.26 6.56
CA ARG A 76 -1.16 10.08 7.46
C ARG A 76 -1.27 10.80 8.81
N PRO A 77 -1.78 12.04 8.91
CA PRO A 77 -1.95 12.69 10.22
C PRO A 77 -2.82 11.89 11.19
N SER A 78 -3.75 11.08 10.68
CA SER A 78 -4.63 10.21 11.47
C SER A 78 -3.92 8.97 12.03
N LEU A 79 -2.71 8.63 11.55
CA LEU A 79 -1.92 7.48 12.02
C LEU A 79 -1.19 7.75 13.35
N GLY A 80 -1.28 8.97 13.88
CA GLY A 80 -0.61 9.40 15.10
C GLY A 80 0.90 9.58 14.92
N MET A 81 1.56 10.02 15.99
CA MET A 81 3.03 10.22 16.01
C MET A 81 3.80 8.91 16.25
N ASP A 82 3.13 7.84 16.67
CA ASP A 82 3.73 6.61 17.21
C ASP A 82 4.02 5.52 16.15
N GLY A 83 4.10 5.85 14.87
CA GLY A 83 4.77 4.98 13.89
C GLY A 83 3.89 4.02 13.07
N LYS A 84 2.56 4.18 13.03
CA LYS A 84 1.70 3.40 12.10
C LYS A 84 1.87 3.81 10.62
N HIS A 85 2.75 4.77 10.34
CA HIS A 85 3.17 5.20 9.00
C HIS A 85 3.88 4.09 8.18
N SER A 86 4.28 2.97 8.78
CA SER A 86 4.78 1.80 8.05
C SER A 86 3.74 0.70 7.82
N ALA A 87 2.45 0.97 8.06
CA ALA A 87 1.40 -0.04 7.96
C ALA A 87 1.08 -0.52 6.53
N ILE A 88 1.55 0.17 5.48
CA ILE A 88 1.29 -0.20 4.08
C ILE A 88 1.71 -1.64 3.82
N GLY A 89 0.78 -2.45 3.29
CA GLY A 89 1.03 -3.84 2.93
C GLY A 89 1.12 -4.81 4.11
N LEU A 90 1.03 -4.33 5.36
CA LEU A 90 0.89 -5.17 6.55
C LEU A 90 -0.58 -5.56 6.76
N ARG A 91 -0.79 -6.71 7.41
CA ARG A 91 -2.13 -7.17 7.77
C ARG A 91 -2.70 -6.30 8.87
N ALA A 92 -3.99 -6.02 8.81
CA ALA A 92 -4.64 -5.17 9.80
C ALA A 92 -4.40 -5.65 11.24
N LYS A 93 -4.45 -6.97 11.47
CA LYS A 93 -4.22 -7.56 12.78
C LYS A 93 -2.81 -7.32 13.35
N ASP A 94 -1.80 -7.16 12.50
CA ASP A 94 -0.42 -6.96 12.95
C ASP A 94 -0.16 -5.48 13.31
N VAL A 95 -1.05 -4.57 12.91
CA VAL A 95 -0.90 -3.11 13.07
C VAL A 95 -1.91 -2.51 14.06
N TRP A 96 -3.14 -3.03 14.06
CA TRP A 96 -4.29 -2.39 14.72
C TRP A 96 -4.85 -3.19 15.89
N MET A 97 -4.58 -4.50 15.96
CA MET A 97 -4.95 -5.31 17.11
C MET A 97 -3.84 -5.18 18.16
N GLU A 98 -3.74 -4.01 18.79
CA GLU A 98 -3.20 -4.01 20.15
C GLU A 98 -4.16 -4.81 21.03
N LYS A 99 -3.59 -5.64 21.91
CA LYS A 99 -4.36 -6.40 22.89
C LYS A 99 -5.31 -5.45 23.61
N LEU A 100 -6.61 -5.70 23.45
CA LEU A 100 -7.60 -5.32 24.45
C LEU A 100 -7.26 -6.12 25.71
N GLU A 101 -6.29 -5.63 26.50
CA GLU A 101 -6.08 -6.03 27.89
C GLU A 101 -6.57 -4.89 28.80
#